data_AF-A0A6B1HDK2-F1
#
_entry.id   AF-A0A6B1HDK2-F1
#
_cell.length_a   1.000
_cell.length_b   1.000
_cell.length_c   1.000
_cell.angle_alpha   90.00
_cell.angle_beta   90.00
_cell.angle_gamma   90.00
#
_symmetry.space_group_name_H-M   'P 1'
#
loop_
_entity.id
_entity.type
_entity.pdbx_description
1 polymer ?
#
loop_
_entity_poly.entity_id
_entity_poly.type
_entity_poly.pdbx_seq_one_letter_code
_entity_poly.pdbx_strand_id
1 'polypeptide(L)' 'MATLTIRNLDDKTVERLKHQARQNGRSLQAEVRHILNNAAQTLTKKEFWARADAIAAMTPRDIEQTDSVTLLREERDC' A
#
# COMPACT_ATOMS: atom_id res chain seq x y z
N MET A 1 9.49 4.65 -21.47
CA MET A 1 10.60 5.31 -20.76
C MET A 1 10.17 6.74 -20.48
N ALA A 2 10.27 7.21 -19.24
CA ALA A 2 9.92 8.56 -18.85
C ALA A 2 11.07 9.14 -18.02
N THR A 3 11.40 10.41 -18.27
CA THR A 3 12.46 11.13 -17.56
C THR A 3 11.81 12.21 -16.70
N LEU A 4 12.04 12.15 -15.39
CA LEU A 4 11.57 13.14 -14.43
C LEU A 4 12.77 13.92 -13.88
N THR A 5 12.75 15.24 -13.99
CA THR A 5 13.76 16.13 -13.41
C THR A 5 13.15 16.88 -12.24
N ILE A 6 13.67 16.64 -11.03
CA ILE A 6 13.24 17.34 -9.81
C ILE A 6 14.25 18.46 -9.56
N ARG A 7 13.78 19.71 -9.53
CA ARG A 7 14.59 20.90 -9.24
C ARG A 7 14.33 21.38 -7.81
N ASN A 8 15.28 22.13 -7.26
CA ASN A 8 15.17 22.73 -5.92
C ASN A 8 14.88 21.70 -4.81
N LEU A 9 15.54 20.55 -4.85
CA LEU A 9 15.46 19.57 -3.77
C LEU A 9 16.40 19.97 -2.63
N ASP A 10 15.90 19.93 -1.39
CA ASP A 10 16.71 20.27 -0.21
C ASP A 10 17.87 19.27 -0.04
N ASP A 11 19.07 19.79 0.25
CA ASP A 11 20.29 18.99 0.37
C ASP A 11 20.20 17.94 1.47
N LYS A 12 19.48 18.22 2.57
CA LYS A 12 19.26 17.24 3.64
C LYS A 12 18.42 16.06 3.15
N THR A 13 17.46 16.33 2.26
CA THR A 13 16.65 15.28 1.63
C THR A 13 17.50 14.40 0.73
N VAL A 14 18.41 15.00 -0.04
CA VAL A 14 19.36 14.27 -0.90
C VAL A 14 20.26 13.36 -0.07
N GLU A 15 20.85 13.87 1.02
CA GLU A 15 21.72 13.08 1.88
C GLU A 15 20.99 11.91 2.55
N ARG A 16 19.76 12.14 3.02
CA ARG A 16 18.92 11.08 3.59
C ARG A 16 18.60 9.99 2.56
N LEU A 17 18.29 10.36 1.32
CA LEU A 17 18.05 9.41 0.23
C LEU A 17 19.32 8.64 -0.14
N LYS A 18 20.49 9.28 -0.16
CA LYS A 18 21.77 8.59 -0.37
C LYS A 18 22.05 7.56 0.72
N HIS A 19 21.76 7.91 1.97
CA HIS A 19 21.93 7.00 3.10
C HIS A 19 20.99 5.78 2.98
N GLN A 20 19.70 6.01 2.67
CA GLN A 20 18.73 4.94 2.41
C GLN A 20 19.15 4.05 1.24
N ALA A 21 19.63 4.65 0.14
CA ALA A 21 20.10 3.90 -1.02
C ALA A 21 21.28 2.98 -0.66
N ARG A 22 22.24 3.48 0.13
CA ARG A 22 23.38 2.66 0.64
C ARG A 22 22.90 1.51 1.53
N GLN A 23 21.97 1.76 2.45
CA GLN A 23 21.42 0.72 3.33
C GLN A 23 20.70 -0.38 2.53
N ASN A 24 19.96 0.01 1.49
CA ASN A 24 19.20 -0.92 0.66
C ASN A 24 20.07 -1.59 -0.43
N GLY A 25 21.36 -1.27 -0.52
CA GLY A 25 22.26 -1.81 -1.55
C GLY A 25 21.91 -1.38 -2.98
N ARG A 26 21.29 -0.20 -3.13
CA ARG A 26 20.76 0.30 -4.41
C ARG A 26 21.43 1.62 -4.79
N SER A 27 21.42 1.95 -6.09
CA SER A 27 21.81 3.30 -6.54
C SER A 27 20.75 4.32 -6.10
N LEU A 28 21.15 5.59 -5.97
CA LEU A 28 20.24 6.68 -5.58
C LEU A 28 19.02 6.75 -6.53
N GLN A 29 19.26 6.64 -7.83
CA GLN A 29 18.19 6.64 -8.84
C GLN A 29 17.25 5.44 -8.69
N ALA A 30 17.81 4.25 -8.41
CA ALA A 30 17.00 3.05 -8.19
C ALA A 30 16.14 3.16 -6.93
N GLU A 31 16.67 3.75 -5.86
CA GLU A 31 15.94 4.00 -4.61
C GLU A 31 14.81 5.00 -4.82
N VAL A 32 15.09 6.14 -5.49
CA VAL A 32 14.06 7.15 -5.80
C VAL A 32 12.95 6.55 -6.67
N ARG A 33 13.31 5.76 -7.69
CA ARG A 33 12.33 5.06 -8.54
C ARG A 33 11.47 4.10 -7.71
N HIS A 34 12.07 3.36 -6.79
CA HIS A 34 11.34 2.45 -5.92
C HIS A 34 10.37 3.20 -4.99
N ILE A 35 10.80 4.30 -4.38
CA ILE A 35 9.96 5.16 -3.55
C ILE A 35 8.78 5.71 -4.36
N LEU A 36 9.03 6.23 -5.57
CA LEU A 36 7.98 6.76 -6.43
C LEU A 36 6.98 5.69 -6.86
N ASN A 37 7.46 4.50 -7.22
CA ASN A 37 6.57 3.38 -7.56
C ASN A 37 5.71 2.96 -6.36
N ASN A 38 6.30 2.84 -5.18
CA ASN A 38 5.55 2.49 -3.97
C ASN A 38 4.54 3.58 -3.61
N ALA A 39 4.92 4.86 -3.71
CA ALA A 39 4.02 5.98 -3.46
C ALA A 39 2.87 6.02 -4.47
N ALA A 40 3.12 5.68 -5.74
CA ALA A 40 2.10 5.60 -6.77
C ALA A 40 1.17 4.37 -6.63
N GLN A 41 1.67 3.26 -6.08
CA GLN A 41 0.87 2.05 -5.82
C GLN A 41 0.11 2.11 -4.49
N THR A 42 0.51 2.98 -3.57
CA THR A 42 -0.20 3.16 -2.31
C THR A 42 -1.52 3.85 -2.60
N LEU A 43 -2.62 3.09 -2.53
CA LEU A 43 -3.98 3.61 -2.61
C LEU A 43 -4.10 4.82 -1.68
N THR A 44 -4.52 5.96 -2.21
CA THR A 44 -4.89 7.08 -1.36
C THR A 44 -5.99 6.62 -0.41
N LYS A 45 -6.10 7.22 0.79
CA LYS A 45 -7.18 6.89 1.74
C LYS A 45 -8.56 6.89 1.05
N LYS A 46 -8.78 7.82 0.12
CA LYS A 46 -10.02 7.92 -0.65
C LYS A 46 -10.22 6.72 -1.58
N GLU A 47 -9.21 6.32 -2.33
CA GLU A 47 -9.28 5.15 -3.21
C GLU A 47 -9.42 3.85 -2.41
N PHE A 48 -8.77 3.77 -1.24
CA PHE A 48 -8.92 2.65 -0.33
C PHE A 48 -10.37 2.50 0.15
N TRP A 49 -10.97 3.57 0.66
CA TRP A 49 -12.37 3.55 1.11
C TRP A 49 -13.34 3.29 -0.05
N ALA A 50 -13.12 3.91 -1.22
CA ALA A 50 -13.94 3.64 -2.40
C ALA A 50 -13.88 2.16 -2.83
N ARG A 51 -12.71 1.52 -2.70
CA ARG A 51 -12.56 0.09 -2.98
C ARG A 51 -13.20 -0.78 -1.90
N ALA A 52 -13.11 -0.38 -0.63
CA ALA A 52 -13.80 -1.06 0.46
C ALA A 52 -15.33 -0.99 0.31
N ASP A 53 -15.87 0.17 -0.05
CA ASP A 53 -17.30 0.35 -0.33
C ASP A 53 -17.76 -0.51 -1.51
N ALA A 54 -16.95 -0.59 -2.58
CA ALA A 54 -17.24 -1.44 -3.72
C ALA A 54 -17.30 -2.93 -3.34
N ILE A 55 -16.38 -3.39 -2.47
CA ILE A 55 -16.39 -4.77 -1.95
C ILE A 55 -17.61 -4.99 -1.05
N ALA A 56 -17.92 -4.05 -0.15
CA ALA A 56 -19.08 -4.12 0.74
C ALA A 56 -20.40 -4.15 -0.04
N ALA A 57 -20.46 -3.50 -1.22
CA ALA A 57 -21.61 -3.56 -2.10
C ALA A 57 -21.78 -4.91 -2.82
N MET A 58 -20.71 -5.70 -2.96
CA MET A 58 -20.79 -7.07 -3.50
C MET A 58 -21.34 -8.06 -2.47
N THR A 59 -21.29 -7.73 -1.17
CA THR A 59 -21.85 -8.58 -0.12
C THR A 59 -23.38 -8.45 -0.10
N PRO A 60 -24.13 -9.55 -0.23
CA PRO A 60 -25.59 -9.53 -0.12
C PRO A 60 -26.00 -9.02 1.26
N ARG A 61 -26.73 -7.90 1.32
CA ARG A 61 -27.21 -7.34 2.59
C ARG A 61 -28.43 -8.04 3.17
N ASP A 62 -29.10 -8.82 2.33
CA ASP A 62 -30.37 -9.49 2.66
C ASP A 62 -30.16 -10.92 3.17
N ILE A 63 -28.90 -11.36 3.27
CA ILE A 63 -28.54 -12.68 3.77
C ILE A 63 -27.84 -12.49 5.11
N GLU A 64 -28.46 -12.97 6.19
CA GLU A 64 -27.81 -13.02 7.50
C GLU A 64 -26.50 -13.80 7.38
N GLN A 65 -25.38 -13.12 7.64
CA GLN A 65 -24.07 -13.74 7.68
C GLN A 65 -23.91 -14.42 9.02
N THR A 66 -23.67 -15.73 9.02
CA THR A 66 -23.34 -16.47 10.24
C THR A 66 -22.01 -15.98 10.79
N ASP A 67 -21.96 -15.71 12.10
CA ASP A 67 -20.71 -15.35 12.76
C ASP A 67 -19.68 -16.48 12.60
N SER A 68 -18.54 -16.11 12.01
CA SER A 68 -17.37 -16.98 11.85
C SER A 68 -16.96 -17.68 13.14
N VAL A 69 -17.16 -17.07 14.31
CA VAL A 69 -16.82 -17.67 15.61
C VAL A 69 -17.71 -18.87 15.94
N THR A 70 -18.96 -18.86 15.50
CA THR A 70 -19.89 -19.99 15.67
C THR A 70 -19.43 -21.16 14.82
N LEU A 71 -19.10 -20.92 13.55
CA LEU A 71 -18.59 -21.95 12.63
C LEU A 71 -17.30 -22.60 13.16
N LEU A 72 -16.36 -21.79 13.65
CA LEU A 72 -15.11 -22.28 14.23
C LEU A 72 -15.30 -23.07 15.54
N ARG A 73 -16.38 -22.81 16.28
CA ARG A 73 -16.75 -23.61 17.46
C ARG A 73 -17.31 -24.95 17.04
N GLU A 74 -18.24 -24.94 16.08
CA GLU A 74 -18.81 -26.17 15.52
C GLU A 74 -17.72 -27.09 14.97
N GLU A 75 -16.78 -26.61 14.15
CA GLU A 75 -15.68 -27.43 13.63
C GLU A 75 -14.72 -27.98 14.68
N ARG A 76 -14.59 -27.31 15.84
CA ARG A 76 -13.70 -27.75 16.93
C ARG A 76 -14.36 -28.78 17.83
N ASP A 77 -15.67 -28.67 18.04
CA ASP A 77 -16.42 -29.48 19.00
C ASP A 77 -17.01 -30.76 18.33
N CYS A 78 -16.77 -30.95 17.03
CA CYS A 78 -17.06 -32.14 16.22
C CYS A 78 -15.83 -33.06 16.09
#